data_AF-A0AA39IVJ7-F1
#
_entry.id   AF-A0AA39IVJ7-F1
#
_cell.length_a   1.000
_cell.length_b   1.000
_cell.length_c   1.000
_cell.angle_alpha   90.00
_cell.angle_beta   90.00
_cell.angle_gamma   90.00
#
_symmetry.space_group_name_H-M   'P 1'
#
loop_
_entity.id
_entity.type
_entity.pdbx_description
1 polymer ?
#
loop_
_entity_poly.entity_id
_entity_poly.type
_entity_poly.pdbx_seq_one_letter_code
_entity_poly.pdbx_strand_id
1 'polypeptide(L)'
;MSTDISSTMGAIYIGATVATAFWGITAMQSMTYFNRFPNDWWFYRCAVGLLWIVDTLYLIFCAHALYYYLIKNFANPQALTIIVWSFKTDIMFLGLLILLVDIVYAVRIWMLGRFFHKTVPWLIAVVIAATTAVVINEIHAIFTIKTYQDAAKVSKSIEALLGTTAGVDILICGAMSYYLLKSRSVSNFSSTSKPLLVLSRFVVVSGLATTICALTILITFVGIPGSLVATGIATPLPRVYLNSLLAMLNMRNSRQENIVISSSGGGGSLPSTALASMRFKARSTVATDIQTQEQDISVPMADLRSSRSSVEPTHVPDIKARGLDSPC
;
A
#
# COMPACT_ATOMS: atom_id res chain seq x y z
N MET A 1 7.94 33.82 0.93
CA MET A 1 6.78 33.12 1.50
C MET A 1 7.35 32.11 2.47
N SER A 2 7.32 32.40 3.78
CA SER A 2 7.91 31.55 4.81
C SER A 2 7.10 30.26 4.92
N THR A 3 7.59 29.18 4.32
CA THR A 3 7.06 27.84 4.54
C THR A 3 7.23 27.52 6.02
N ASP A 4 6.12 27.48 6.76
CA ASP A 4 6.14 27.14 8.17
C ASP A 4 6.67 25.71 8.31
N ILE A 5 7.80 25.53 8.99
CA ILE A 5 8.49 24.24 9.14
C ILE A 5 7.52 23.20 9.71
N SER A 6 6.62 23.64 10.58
CA SER A 6 5.56 22.84 11.19
C SER A 6 4.60 22.26 10.14
N SER A 7 4.18 23.07 9.16
CA SER A 7 3.30 22.61 8.08
C SER A 7 3.97 21.57 7.17
N THR A 8 5.26 21.74 6.94
CA THR A 8 6.04 20.90 6.04
C THR A 8 6.35 19.54 6.67
N MET A 9 6.80 19.54 7.93
CA MET A 9 7.09 18.32 8.67
C MET A 9 5.82 17.57 9.07
N GLY A 10 4.76 18.30 9.42
CA GLY A 10 3.43 17.71 9.67
C GLY A 10 2.91 16.95 8.46
N ALA A 11 3.08 17.49 7.24
CA ALA A 11 2.63 16.82 6.03
C ALA A 11 3.36 15.49 5.75
N ILE A 12 4.69 15.44 5.90
CA ILE A 12 5.43 14.17 5.80
C ILE A 12 4.96 13.20 6.88
N TYR A 13 4.82 13.66 8.12
CA TYR A 13 4.41 12.80 9.23
C TYR A 13 3.05 12.15 8.99
N ILE A 14 2.06 12.93 8.54
CA ILE A 14 0.73 12.42 8.17
C ILE A 14 0.87 11.43 7.00
N GLY A 15 1.64 11.77 5.97
CA GLY A 15 1.91 10.90 4.83
C GLY A 15 2.52 9.55 5.22
N ALA A 16 3.52 9.56 6.10
CA ALA A 16 4.17 8.36 6.63
C ALA A 16 3.24 7.52 7.52
N THR A 17 2.37 8.18 8.29
CA THR A 17 1.36 7.51 9.11
C THR A 17 0.36 6.75 8.22
N VAL A 18 -0.17 7.42 7.19
CA VAL A 18 -1.05 6.80 6.20
C VAL A 18 -0.33 5.67 5.46
N ALA A 19 0.94 5.86 5.09
CA ALA A 19 1.75 4.84 4.43
C ALA A 19 1.94 3.59 5.32
N THR A 20 2.13 3.77 6.62
CA THR A 20 2.24 2.66 7.59
C THR A 20 0.94 1.84 7.66
N ALA A 21 -0.23 2.51 7.63
CA ALA A 21 -1.52 1.82 7.55
C ALA A 21 -1.64 0.99 6.26
N PHE A 22 -1.25 1.55 5.11
CA PHE A 22 -1.22 0.80 3.84
C PHE A 22 -0.23 -0.36 3.85
N TRP A 23 0.91 -0.24 4.54
CA TRP A 23 1.84 -1.35 4.71
C TRP A 23 1.22 -2.50 5.51
N GLY A 24 0.41 -2.21 6.54
CA GLY A 24 -0.36 -3.24 7.24
C GLY A 24 -1.28 -4.02 6.31
N ILE A 25 -1.98 -3.32 5.41
CA ILE A 25 -2.82 -3.95 4.38
C ILE A 25 -1.98 -4.80 3.43
N THR A 26 -0.84 -4.27 2.97
CA THR A 26 0.12 -5.00 2.11
C THR A 26 0.52 -6.32 2.77
N ALA A 27 0.93 -6.28 4.04
CA ALA A 27 1.36 -7.46 4.79
C ALA A 27 0.25 -8.52 4.86
N MET A 28 -0.99 -8.11 5.19
CA MET A 28 -2.14 -9.02 5.21
C MET A 28 -2.41 -9.65 3.83
N GLN A 29 -2.36 -8.84 2.76
CA GLN A 29 -2.59 -9.33 1.40
C GLN A 29 -1.47 -10.26 0.92
N SER A 30 -0.20 -9.99 1.26
CA SER A 30 0.93 -10.85 0.94
C SER A 30 0.84 -12.19 1.68
N MET A 31 0.47 -12.20 2.96
CA MET A 31 0.27 -13.45 3.71
C MET A 31 -0.89 -14.28 3.15
N THR A 32 -2.00 -13.62 2.81
CA THR A 32 -3.15 -14.26 2.16
C THR A 32 -2.73 -14.91 0.83
N TYR A 33 -1.89 -14.24 0.05
CA TYR A 33 -1.37 -14.77 -1.21
C TYR A 33 -0.57 -16.06 -1.01
N PHE A 34 0.40 -16.05 -0.08
CA PHE A 34 1.24 -17.23 0.18
C PHE A 34 0.44 -18.42 0.72
N ASN A 35 -0.59 -18.17 1.54
CA ASN A 35 -1.46 -19.22 2.07
C ASN A 35 -2.39 -19.80 1.00
N ARG A 36 -2.96 -18.96 0.14
CA ARG A 36 -3.97 -19.38 -0.84
C ARG A 36 -3.38 -19.99 -2.11
N PHE A 37 -2.14 -19.65 -2.47
CA PHE A 37 -1.52 -20.07 -3.73
C PHE A 37 -0.17 -20.78 -3.54
N PRO A 38 -0.12 -21.93 -2.83
CA PRO A 38 1.12 -22.66 -2.60
C PRO A 38 1.77 -23.19 -3.89
N ASN A 39 0.97 -23.49 -4.91
CA ASN A 39 1.45 -24.04 -6.19
C ASN A 39 1.46 -23.04 -7.35
N ASP A 40 1.41 -21.72 -7.08
CA ASP A 40 1.51 -20.74 -8.18
C ASP A 40 2.91 -20.72 -8.80
N TRP A 41 3.00 -20.21 -10.03
CA TRP A 41 4.26 -20.08 -10.74
C TRP A 41 5.31 -19.35 -9.88
N TRP A 42 6.51 -19.94 -9.78
CA TRP A 42 7.57 -19.48 -8.89
C TRP A 42 7.90 -18.00 -9.05
N PHE A 43 7.79 -17.47 -10.28
CA PHE A 43 8.00 -16.06 -10.58
C PHE A 43 7.08 -15.15 -9.76
N TYR A 44 5.77 -15.42 -9.71
CA TYR A 44 4.83 -14.58 -8.96
C TYR A 44 5.05 -14.69 -7.44
N ARG A 45 5.41 -15.88 -6.94
CA ARG A 45 5.75 -16.07 -5.53
C ARG A 45 7.01 -15.28 -5.13
N CYS A 46 8.07 -15.37 -5.93
CA CYS A 46 9.29 -14.59 -5.73
C CYS A 46 9.02 -13.08 -5.85
N ALA A 47 8.24 -12.65 -6.84
CA ALA A 47 7.91 -11.25 -7.04
C ALA A 47 7.14 -10.67 -5.84
N VAL A 48 6.13 -11.36 -5.33
CA VAL A 48 5.37 -10.92 -4.14
C VAL A 48 6.26 -10.84 -2.90
N GLY A 49 7.13 -11.84 -2.68
CA GLY A 49 8.07 -11.83 -1.57
C GLY A 49 9.08 -10.69 -1.65
N LEU A 50 9.67 -10.48 -2.84
CA LEU A 50 10.64 -9.41 -3.07
C LEU A 50 10.01 -8.03 -2.93
N LEU A 51 8.80 -7.83 -3.49
CA LEU A 51 8.04 -6.59 -3.34
C LEU A 51 7.74 -6.27 -1.87
N TRP A 52 7.34 -7.27 -1.08
CA TRP A 52 7.07 -7.09 0.34
C TRP A 52 8.32 -6.74 1.15
N ILE A 53 9.47 -7.39 0.87
CA ILE A 53 10.75 -7.08 1.52
C ILE A 53 11.19 -5.66 1.18
N VAL A 54 11.16 -5.29 -0.10
CA VAL A 54 11.55 -3.95 -0.56
C VAL A 54 10.64 -2.87 0.00
N ASP A 55 9.32 -3.08 0.03
CA ASP A 55 8.35 -2.15 0.63
C ASP A 55 8.55 -1.98 2.16
N THR A 56 8.96 -3.05 2.84
CA THR A 56 9.28 -3.01 4.27
C THR A 56 10.57 -2.23 4.54
N LEU A 57 11.62 -2.46 3.73
CA LEU A 57 12.85 -1.67 3.83
C LEU A 57 12.57 -0.19 3.57
N TYR A 58 11.79 0.12 2.53
CA TYR A 58 11.33 1.48 2.24
C TYR A 58 10.63 2.12 3.47
N LEU A 59 9.74 1.39 4.16
CA LEU A 59 9.09 1.89 5.37
C LEU A 59 10.09 2.17 6.50
N ILE A 60 11.04 1.26 6.74
CA ILE A 60 12.03 1.38 7.81
C ILE A 60 12.91 2.62 7.60
N PHE A 61 13.38 2.86 6.37
CA PHE A 61 14.19 4.05 6.07
C PHE A 61 13.39 5.34 6.19
N CYS A 62 12.14 5.35 5.74
CA CYS A 62 11.21 6.46 5.93
C CYS A 62 11.02 6.76 7.43
N ALA A 63 10.75 5.74 8.26
CA ALA A 63 10.58 5.90 9.70
C ALA A 63 11.84 6.40 10.40
N HIS A 64 13.02 5.89 10.03
CA HIS A 64 14.28 6.36 10.58
C HIS A 64 14.58 7.82 10.19
N ALA A 65 14.32 8.20 8.93
CA ALA A 65 14.45 9.58 8.48
C ALA A 65 13.53 10.51 9.29
N LEU A 66 12.27 10.11 9.46
CA LEU A 66 11.28 10.88 10.23
C LEU A 66 11.68 11.02 11.70
N TYR A 67 12.16 9.94 12.33
CA TYR A 67 12.67 9.97 13.71
C TYR A 67 13.85 10.94 13.85
N TYR A 68 14.78 10.94 12.90
CA TYR A 68 15.94 11.83 12.93
C TYR A 68 15.56 13.31 12.83
N TYR A 69 14.64 13.66 11.92
CA TYR A 69 14.24 15.06 11.71
C TYR A 69 13.24 15.57 12.76
N LEU A 70 12.26 14.76 13.19
CA LEU A 70 11.22 15.20 14.13
C LEU A 70 11.63 15.06 15.59
N ILE A 71 12.40 14.03 15.96
CA ILE A 71 12.70 13.73 17.37
C ILE A 71 14.13 14.14 17.70
N LYS A 72 15.11 13.58 16.98
CA LYS A 72 16.53 13.78 17.34
C LYS A 72 17.02 15.22 17.11
N ASN A 73 16.50 15.90 16.09
CA ASN A 73 16.86 17.28 15.75
C ASN A 73 15.64 18.22 15.83
N PHE A 74 14.77 17.98 16.80
CA PHE A 74 13.63 18.84 17.06
C PHE A 74 14.08 20.29 17.28
N ALA A 75 13.39 21.23 16.64
CA ALA A 75 13.69 22.67 16.66
C ALA A 75 15.06 23.10 16.09
N ASN A 76 15.77 22.25 15.33
CA ASN A 76 16.98 22.63 14.62
C ASN A 76 16.74 22.76 13.10
N PRO A 77 16.52 23.98 12.56
CA PRO A 77 16.27 24.18 11.13
C PRO A 77 17.49 23.87 10.25
N GLN A 78 18.71 23.87 10.80
CA GLN A 78 19.92 23.52 10.05
C GLN A 78 19.97 22.02 9.74
N ALA A 79 19.33 21.17 10.55
CA ALA A 79 19.25 19.74 10.28
C ALA A 79 18.48 19.44 8.98
N LEU A 80 17.49 20.26 8.59
CA LEU A 80 16.77 20.11 7.31
C LEU A 80 17.63 20.42 6.09
N THR A 81 18.65 21.27 6.25
CA THR A 81 19.56 21.62 5.14
C THR A 81 20.54 20.50 4.80
N ILE A 82 20.66 19.50 5.69
CA ILE A 82 21.54 18.35 5.54
C ILE A 82 20.71 17.12 5.20
N ILE A 83 20.87 16.62 3.98
CA ILE A 83 20.18 15.40 3.53
C ILE A 83 20.79 14.19 4.25
N VAL A 84 20.03 13.62 5.18
CA VAL A 84 20.39 12.41 5.91
C VAL A 84 20.52 11.21 4.96
N TRP A 85 21.51 10.35 5.21
CA TRP A 85 21.77 9.14 4.41
C TRP A 85 20.54 8.22 4.24
N SER A 86 19.68 8.14 5.26
CA SER A 86 18.44 7.38 5.22
C SER A 86 17.47 7.90 4.18
N PHE A 87 17.40 9.22 3.95
CA PHE A 87 16.55 9.81 2.91
C PHE A 87 17.08 9.48 1.50
N LYS A 88 18.40 9.46 1.31
CA LYS A 88 19.00 9.02 0.04
C LYS A 88 18.71 7.55 -0.25
N THR A 89 18.80 6.73 0.80
CA THR A 89 18.53 5.29 0.74
C THR A 89 17.04 5.01 0.50
N ASP A 90 16.15 5.79 1.11
CA ASP A 90 14.71 5.75 0.91
C ASP A 90 14.32 5.90 -0.56
N ILE A 91 14.89 6.91 -1.26
CA ILE A 91 14.64 7.12 -2.69
C ILE A 91 15.16 5.96 -3.54
N MET A 92 16.28 5.34 -3.16
CA MET A 92 16.81 4.16 -3.84
C MET A 92 15.82 2.98 -3.75
N PHE A 93 15.24 2.73 -2.58
CA PHE A 93 14.24 1.67 -2.40
C PHE A 93 12.92 1.99 -3.09
N LEU A 94 12.51 3.26 -3.13
CA LEU A 94 11.37 3.71 -3.93
C LEU A 94 11.58 3.40 -5.42
N GLY A 95 12.74 3.74 -5.96
CA GLY A 95 13.10 3.41 -7.35
C GLY A 95 13.09 1.91 -7.61
N LEU A 96 13.67 1.12 -6.70
CA LEU A 96 13.64 -0.35 -6.80
C LEU A 96 12.21 -0.91 -6.80
N LEU A 97 11.33 -0.36 -5.96
CA LEU A 97 9.92 -0.77 -5.91
C LEU A 97 9.22 -0.49 -7.25
N ILE A 98 9.42 0.69 -7.84
CA ILE A 98 8.87 1.04 -9.17
C ILE A 98 9.33 0.02 -10.22
N LEU A 99 10.63 -0.28 -10.28
CA LEU A 99 11.19 -1.24 -11.25
C LEU A 99 10.62 -2.65 -11.08
N LEU A 100 10.50 -3.12 -9.84
CA LEU A 100 9.94 -4.44 -9.57
C LEU A 100 8.50 -4.54 -10.03
N VAL A 101 7.71 -3.49 -9.82
CA VAL A 101 6.33 -3.49 -10.25
C VAL A 101 6.22 -3.42 -11.78
N ASP A 102 7.02 -2.56 -12.43
CA ASP A 102 7.09 -2.48 -13.90
C ASP A 102 7.41 -3.85 -14.51
N ILE A 103 8.37 -4.60 -13.95
CA ILE A 103 8.73 -5.95 -14.38
C ILE A 103 7.52 -6.90 -14.28
N VAL A 104 6.77 -6.87 -13.17
CA VAL A 104 5.57 -7.70 -13.00
C VAL A 104 4.51 -7.36 -14.06
N TYR A 105 4.32 -6.08 -14.37
CA TYR A 105 3.41 -5.66 -15.44
C TYR A 105 3.90 -6.07 -16.83
N ALA A 106 5.20 -5.96 -17.11
CA ALA A 106 5.82 -6.41 -18.35
C ALA A 106 5.55 -7.89 -18.60
N VAL A 107 5.79 -8.74 -17.60
CA VAL A 107 5.59 -10.19 -17.69
C VAL A 107 4.12 -10.51 -17.97
N ARG A 108 3.20 -9.80 -17.33
CA ARG A 108 1.76 -9.98 -17.60
C ARG A 108 1.37 -9.57 -19.01
N ILE A 109 1.88 -8.43 -19.50
CA ILE A 109 1.63 -7.98 -20.88
C ILE A 109 2.24 -8.97 -21.88
N TRP A 110 3.41 -9.52 -21.60
CA TRP A 110 4.05 -10.53 -22.44
C TRP A 110 3.22 -11.82 -22.52
N MET A 111 2.72 -12.30 -21.38
CA MET A 111 1.83 -13.47 -21.34
C MET A 111 0.54 -13.24 -22.13
N LEU A 112 -0.06 -12.04 -22.03
CA LEU A 112 -1.29 -11.70 -22.75
C LEU A 112 -1.04 -11.46 -24.24
N GLY A 113 0.06 -10.79 -24.58
CA GLY A 113 0.49 -10.47 -25.94
C GLY A 113 0.96 -11.68 -26.74
N ARG A 114 1.32 -12.80 -26.10
CA ARG A 114 1.66 -14.06 -26.77
C ARG A 114 0.53 -14.60 -27.66
N PHE A 115 -0.73 -14.26 -27.34
CA PHE A 115 -1.89 -14.65 -28.14
C PHE A 115 -2.16 -13.70 -29.32
N PHE A 116 -1.45 -12.56 -29.40
CA PHE A 116 -1.63 -11.52 -30.42
C PHE A 116 -0.28 -11.13 -31.07
N HIS A 117 -0.23 -9.99 -31.77
CA HIS A 117 1.00 -9.48 -32.38
C HIS A 117 2.03 -9.05 -31.33
N LYS A 118 3.30 -9.45 -31.53
CA LYS A 118 4.43 -9.20 -30.61
C LYS A 118 4.94 -7.74 -30.56
N THR A 119 4.29 -6.79 -31.23
CA THR A 119 4.78 -5.40 -31.34
C THR A 119 4.63 -4.63 -30.04
N VAL A 120 3.47 -4.69 -29.38
CA VAL A 120 3.22 -3.92 -28.15
C VAL A 120 4.02 -4.43 -26.93
N PRO A 121 4.25 -5.75 -26.68
CA PRO A 121 5.07 -6.18 -25.54
C PRO A 121 6.53 -5.75 -25.73
N TRP A 122 7.00 -5.69 -26.97
CA TRP A 122 8.33 -5.17 -27.28
C TRP A 122 8.41 -3.67 -27.04
N LEU A 123 7.40 -2.89 -27.45
CA LEU A 123 7.27 -1.47 -27.11
C LEU A 123 7.32 -1.25 -25.59
N ILE A 124 6.55 -2.02 -24.82
CA ILE A 124 6.52 -1.90 -23.36
C ILE A 124 7.87 -2.28 -22.73
N ALA A 125 8.55 -3.31 -23.25
CA ALA A 125 9.89 -3.65 -22.79
C ALA A 125 10.89 -2.50 -23.00
N VAL A 126 10.81 -1.79 -24.13
CA VAL A 126 11.62 -0.59 -24.40
C VAL A 126 11.26 0.55 -23.43
N VAL A 127 9.97 0.76 -23.16
CA VAL A 127 9.51 1.78 -22.20
C VAL A 127 10.07 1.48 -20.80
N ILE A 128 10.04 0.22 -20.36
CA ILE A 128 10.57 -0.19 -19.04
C ILE A 128 12.10 -0.08 -18.98
N ALA A 129 12.80 -0.38 -20.07
CA ALA A 129 14.24 -0.15 -20.16
C ALA A 129 14.57 1.35 -20.02
N ALA A 130 13.77 2.22 -20.64
CA ALA A 130 13.90 3.65 -20.52
C ALA A 130 13.61 4.15 -19.09
N THR A 131 12.57 3.64 -18.41
CA THR A 131 12.32 3.99 -17.00
C THR A 131 13.44 3.54 -16.09
N THR A 132 13.98 2.34 -16.33
CA THR A 132 15.14 1.84 -15.59
C THR A 132 16.34 2.76 -15.71
N ALA A 133 16.63 3.27 -16.92
CA ALA A 133 17.71 4.23 -17.12
C ALA A 133 17.47 5.55 -16.38
N VAL A 134 16.24 6.06 -16.39
CA VAL A 134 15.87 7.27 -15.64
C VAL A 134 16.04 7.06 -14.14
N VAL A 135 15.51 5.97 -13.58
CA VAL A 135 15.65 5.65 -12.14
C VAL A 135 17.12 5.52 -11.72
N ILE A 136 17.95 4.86 -12.53
CA ILE A 136 19.39 4.74 -12.25
C ILE A 136 20.06 6.12 -12.27
N ASN A 137 19.71 6.98 -13.25
CA ASN A 137 20.25 8.33 -13.33
C ASN A 137 19.84 9.19 -12.12
N GLU A 138 18.60 9.05 -11.65
CA GLU A 138 18.13 9.74 -10.44
C GLU A 138 18.90 9.30 -9.19
N ILE A 139 19.08 7.99 -9.00
CA ILE A 139 19.88 7.47 -7.89
C ILE A 139 21.30 8.05 -7.98
N HIS A 140 21.93 8.00 -9.16
CA HIS A 140 23.26 8.57 -9.35
C HIS A 140 23.30 10.07 -9.05
N ALA A 141 22.30 10.84 -9.49
CA ALA A 141 22.19 12.27 -9.24
C ALA A 141 22.12 12.57 -7.74
N ILE A 142 21.30 11.85 -6.98
CA ILE A 142 21.09 12.04 -5.53
C ILE A 142 22.34 11.70 -4.71
N PHE A 143 23.06 10.65 -5.09
CA PHE A 143 24.28 10.25 -4.40
C PHE A 143 25.47 11.18 -4.70
N THR A 144 25.45 11.90 -5.83
CA THR A 144 26.51 12.82 -6.24
C THR A 144 26.39 14.21 -5.60
N ILE A 145 25.23 14.56 -5.01
CA ILE A 145 24.98 15.87 -4.38
C ILE A 145 25.97 16.12 -3.24
N LYS A 146 26.78 17.18 -3.39
CA LYS A 146 27.62 17.73 -2.31
C LYS A 146 27.46 19.25 -2.12
N THR A 147 26.90 19.98 -3.10
CA THR A 147 26.90 21.46 -3.09
C THR A 147 25.53 22.05 -3.50
N TYR A 148 25.22 23.28 -3.09
CA TYR A 148 23.96 23.99 -3.41
C TYR A 148 23.66 24.17 -4.90
N GLN A 149 24.66 24.22 -5.79
CA GLN A 149 24.44 24.25 -7.25
C GLN A 149 23.84 22.94 -7.79
N ASP A 150 24.00 21.82 -7.07
CA ASP A 150 23.38 20.54 -7.42
C ASP A 150 21.88 20.53 -7.12
N ALA A 151 21.39 21.37 -6.21
CA ALA A 151 19.98 21.38 -5.79
C ALA A 151 19.02 21.71 -6.94
N ALA A 152 19.39 22.66 -7.81
CA ALA A 152 18.59 23.02 -8.98
C ALA A 152 18.57 21.89 -10.03
N LYS A 153 19.69 21.17 -10.18
CA LYS A 153 19.78 20.01 -11.08
C LYS A 153 18.90 18.86 -10.59
N VAL A 154 18.87 18.64 -9.28
CA VAL A 154 18.08 17.60 -8.61
C VAL A 154 16.59 17.90 -8.70
N SER A 155 16.16 19.15 -8.52
CA SER A 155 14.76 19.55 -8.70
C SER A 155 14.25 19.22 -10.10
N LYS A 156 15.03 19.57 -11.14
CA LYS A 156 14.70 19.23 -12.53
C LYS A 156 14.71 17.72 -12.79
N SER A 157 15.60 17.00 -12.12
CA SER A 157 15.66 15.53 -12.18
C SER A 157 14.37 14.90 -11.64
N ILE A 158 13.91 15.34 -10.46
CA ILE A 158 12.67 14.88 -9.83
C ILE A 158 11.45 15.19 -10.71
N GLU A 159 11.38 16.40 -11.28
CA GLU A 159 10.31 16.76 -12.23
C GLU A 159 10.29 15.85 -13.46
N ALA A 160 11.48 15.58 -14.04
CA ALA A 160 11.62 14.67 -15.18
C ALA A 160 11.24 13.23 -14.82
N LEU A 161 11.60 12.75 -13.63
CA LEU A 161 11.22 11.44 -13.11
C LEU A 161 9.69 11.33 -12.96
N LEU A 162 9.05 12.32 -12.33
CA LEU A 162 7.60 12.33 -12.13
C LEU A 162 6.85 12.34 -13.46
N GLY A 163 7.28 13.19 -14.41
CA GLY A 163 6.71 13.25 -15.75
C GLY A 163 6.88 11.94 -16.53
N THR A 164 8.07 11.34 -16.47
CA THR A 164 8.35 10.06 -17.13
C THR A 164 7.51 8.93 -16.54
N THR A 165 7.44 8.84 -15.22
CA THR A 165 6.67 7.80 -14.51
C THR A 165 5.17 7.93 -14.83
N ALA A 166 4.62 9.15 -14.82
CA ALA A 166 3.23 9.38 -15.22
C ALA A 166 2.97 8.97 -16.68
N GLY A 167 3.89 9.29 -17.60
CA GLY A 167 3.78 8.88 -19.00
C GLY A 167 3.80 7.36 -19.17
N VAL A 168 4.66 6.67 -18.41
CA VAL A 168 4.78 5.21 -18.45
C VAL A 168 3.52 4.53 -17.91
N ASP A 169 2.97 5.03 -16.81
CA ASP A 169 1.70 4.53 -16.27
C ASP A 169 0.56 4.65 -17.28
N ILE A 170 0.46 5.78 -18.00
CA ILE A 170 -0.53 5.97 -19.07
C ILE A 170 -0.32 4.96 -20.19
N LEU A 171 0.93 4.75 -20.62
CA LEU A 171 1.27 3.80 -21.69
C LEU A 171 0.98 2.35 -21.29
N ILE A 172 1.37 1.93 -20.08
CA ILE A 172 1.12 0.58 -19.55
C ILE A 172 -0.39 0.36 -19.38
N CYS A 173 -1.11 1.33 -18.80
CA CYS A 173 -2.55 1.29 -18.63
C CYS A 173 -3.28 1.20 -19.98
N GLY A 174 -2.87 2.02 -20.95
CA GLY A 174 -3.42 2.01 -22.30
C GLY A 174 -3.14 0.70 -23.05
N ALA A 175 -1.91 0.19 -22.98
CA ALA A 175 -1.51 -1.07 -23.61
C ALA A 175 -2.27 -2.27 -23.02
N MET A 176 -2.39 -2.34 -21.69
CA MET A 176 -3.19 -3.37 -21.02
C MET A 176 -4.66 -3.30 -21.45
N SER A 177 -5.24 -2.09 -21.47
CA SER A 177 -6.63 -1.87 -21.89
C SER A 177 -6.86 -2.30 -23.34
N TYR A 178 -5.95 -1.93 -24.26
CA TYR A 178 -6.01 -2.32 -25.66
C TYR A 178 -5.99 -3.84 -25.85
N TYR A 179 -5.04 -4.53 -25.20
CA TYR A 179 -4.90 -5.98 -25.34
C TYR A 179 -6.12 -6.74 -24.82
N LEU A 180 -6.71 -6.25 -23.75
CA LEU A 180 -7.91 -6.82 -23.18
C LEU A 180 -9.14 -6.63 -24.08
N LEU A 181 -9.31 -5.44 -24.66
CA LEU A 181 -10.39 -5.19 -25.64
C LEU A 181 -10.23 -6.06 -26.89
N LYS A 182 -9.00 -6.19 -27.39
CA LYS A 182 -8.67 -7.08 -28.51
C LYS A 182 -8.93 -8.55 -28.15
N SER A 183 -8.52 -8.96 -26.95
CA SER A 183 -8.75 -10.32 -26.43
C SER A 183 -10.23 -10.65 -26.34
N ARG A 184 -11.05 -9.70 -25.89
CA ARG A 184 -12.50 -9.85 -25.85
C ARG A 184 -13.12 -9.95 -27.25
N SER A 185 -12.67 -9.11 -28.19
CA SER A 185 -13.18 -9.09 -29.57
C SER A 185 -12.91 -10.41 -30.32
N VAL A 186 -11.73 -10.99 -30.11
CA VAL A 186 -11.35 -12.28 -30.71
C VAL A 186 -11.97 -13.46 -29.95
N SER A 187 -12.16 -13.36 -28.64
CA SER A 187 -12.79 -14.39 -27.78
C SER A 187 -14.30 -14.21 -27.68
N ASN A 188 -14.99 -14.16 -28.82
CA ASN A 188 -16.44 -14.31 -28.83
C ASN A 188 -16.80 -15.67 -28.21
N PHE A 189 -17.42 -15.65 -27.02
CA PHE A 189 -18.15 -16.77 -26.40
C PHE A 189 -17.45 -17.80 -25.48
N SER A 190 -16.42 -17.46 -24.70
CA SER A 190 -15.95 -18.38 -23.62
C SER A 190 -15.73 -17.74 -22.25
N SER A 191 -16.08 -18.51 -21.21
CA SER A 191 -16.10 -18.20 -19.77
C SER A 191 -14.78 -17.61 -19.22
N THR A 192 -13.68 -17.69 -19.97
CA THR A 192 -12.33 -17.16 -19.69
C THR A 192 -12.26 -15.62 -19.63
N SER A 193 -13.24 -14.92 -20.17
CA SER A 193 -13.27 -13.44 -20.28
C SER A 193 -13.50 -12.71 -18.95
N LYS A 194 -14.10 -13.37 -17.95
CA LYS A 194 -14.50 -12.71 -16.70
C LYS A 194 -13.36 -12.39 -15.72
N PRO A 195 -12.39 -13.28 -15.43
CA PRO A 195 -11.24 -12.94 -14.58
C PRO A 195 -10.35 -11.86 -15.23
N LEU A 196 -10.21 -11.89 -16.56
CA LEU A 196 -9.51 -10.88 -17.34
C LEU A 196 -10.17 -9.48 -17.23
N LEU A 197 -11.51 -9.42 -17.19
CA LEU A 197 -12.24 -8.15 -17.01
C LEU A 197 -12.05 -7.55 -15.61
N VAL A 198 -12.11 -8.37 -14.55
CA VAL A 198 -11.84 -7.90 -13.18
C VAL A 198 -10.41 -7.39 -13.08
N LEU A 199 -9.46 -8.15 -13.65
CA LEU A 199 -8.05 -7.77 -13.75
C LEU A 199 -7.89 -6.41 -14.45
N SER A 200 -8.57 -6.20 -15.58
CA SER A 200 -8.53 -4.93 -16.33
C SER A 200 -9.01 -3.74 -15.51
N ARG A 201 -10.09 -3.89 -14.74
CA ARG A 201 -10.66 -2.81 -13.94
C ARG A 201 -9.69 -2.38 -12.85
N PHE A 202 -9.02 -3.32 -12.20
CA PHE A 202 -8.03 -3.00 -11.18
C PHE A 202 -6.79 -2.31 -11.77
N VAL A 203 -6.27 -2.79 -12.91
CA VAL A 203 -5.13 -2.13 -13.58
C VAL A 203 -5.48 -0.69 -13.97
N VAL A 204 -6.63 -0.50 -14.61
CA VAL A 204 -7.07 0.83 -15.07
C VAL A 204 -7.33 1.77 -13.90
N VAL A 205 -8.04 1.31 -12.87
CA VAL A 205 -8.28 2.12 -11.67
C VAL A 205 -6.97 2.47 -10.97
N SER A 206 -6.03 1.52 -10.87
CA SER A 206 -4.73 1.78 -10.26
C SER A 206 -3.86 2.74 -11.09
N GLY A 207 -3.84 2.63 -12.42
CA GLY A 207 -3.06 3.52 -13.29
C GLY A 207 -3.65 4.93 -13.39
N LEU A 208 -4.99 5.06 -13.38
CA LEU A 208 -5.64 6.36 -13.27
C LEU A 208 -5.37 7.00 -11.89
N ALA A 209 -5.39 6.21 -10.82
CA ALA A 209 -5.07 6.71 -9.50
C ALA A 209 -3.61 7.19 -9.41
N THR A 210 -2.64 6.42 -9.92
CA THR A 210 -1.22 6.82 -9.88
C THR A 210 -0.95 8.06 -10.72
N THR A 211 -1.56 8.19 -11.90
CA THR A 211 -1.43 9.38 -12.75
C THR A 211 -2.01 10.63 -12.11
N ILE A 212 -3.21 10.55 -11.51
CA ILE A 212 -3.80 11.67 -10.74
C ILE A 212 -2.88 12.06 -9.58
N CYS A 213 -2.34 11.08 -8.86
CA CYS A 213 -1.48 11.35 -7.73
C CYS A 213 -0.12 11.94 -8.18
N ALA A 214 0.48 11.46 -9.26
CA ALA A 214 1.69 12.01 -9.84
C ALA A 214 1.50 13.47 -10.30
N LEU A 215 0.36 13.78 -10.93
CA LEU A 215 0.00 15.16 -11.27
C LEU A 215 -0.17 16.02 -10.02
N THR A 216 -0.81 15.49 -8.97
CA THR A 216 -0.99 16.21 -7.70
C THR A 216 0.35 16.53 -7.04
N ILE A 217 1.29 15.57 -7.04
CA ILE A 217 2.66 15.78 -6.54
C ILE A 217 3.37 16.83 -7.39
N LEU A 218 3.30 16.73 -8.71
CA LEU A 218 3.95 17.67 -9.62
C LEU A 218 3.42 19.11 -9.43
N ILE A 219 2.10 19.27 -9.35
CA ILE A 219 1.45 20.57 -9.10
C ILE A 219 1.89 21.13 -7.74
N THR A 220 1.93 20.29 -6.70
CA THR A 220 2.34 20.71 -5.35
C THR A 220 3.83 21.07 -5.30
N PHE A 221 4.67 20.30 -5.99
CA PHE A 221 6.12 20.50 -6.05
C PHE A 221 6.49 21.80 -6.77
N VAL A 222 5.80 22.10 -7.89
CA VAL A 222 5.99 23.36 -8.63
C VAL A 222 5.33 24.54 -7.91
N GLY A 223 4.15 24.33 -7.31
CA GLY A 223 3.36 25.39 -6.67
C GLY A 223 3.94 25.86 -5.33
N ILE A 224 4.63 24.99 -4.59
CA ILE A 224 5.22 25.31 -3.27
C ILE A 224 6.69 24.82 -3.24
N PRO A 225 7.60 25.49 -3.95
CA PRO A 225 9.00 25.08 -4.03
C PRO A 225 9.65 25.10 -2.65
N GLY A 226 10.39 24.03 -2.32
CA GLY A 226 11.06 23.88 -1.03
C GLY A 226 10.17 23.34 0.10
N SER A 227 8.91 23.02 -0.17
CA SER A 227 8.05 22.31 0.78
C SER A 227 8.11 20.80 0.57
N LEU A 228 8.13 20.06 1.68
CA LEU A 228 8.08 18.60 1.71
C LEU A 228 6.63 18.05 1.70
N VAL A 229 5.62 18.91 1.53
CA VAL A 229 4.22 18.49 1.39
C VAL A 229 4.05 17.54 0.21
N ALA A 230 4.74 17.80 -0.92
CA ALA A 230 4.75 16.91 -2.07
C ALA A 230 5.28 15.51 -1.73
N THR A 231 6.34 15.43 -0.91
CA THR A 231 6.90 14.16 -0.42
C THR A 231 5.94 13.44 0.52
N GLY A 232 5.26 14.17 1.41
CA GLY A 232 4.22 13.59 2.28
C GLY A 232 3.06 12.97 1.49
N ILE A 233 2.60 13.65 0.43
CA ILE A 233 1.61 13.11 -0.49
C ILE A 233 2.16 11.90 -1.23
N ALA A 234 3.43 11.91 -1.66
CA ALA A 234 4.03 10.82 -2.43
C ALA A 234 4.31 9.54 -1.62
N THR A 235 4.58 9.66 -0.33
CA THR A 235 4.99 8.53 0.55
C THR A 235 4.00 7.34 0.55
N PRO A 236 2.66 7.53 0.65
CA PRO A 236 1.71 6.42 0.64
C PRO A 236 1.40 5.82 -0.75
N LEU A 237 1.65 6.53 -1.86
CA LEU A 237 1.23 6.13 -3.22
C LEU A 237 1.76 4.77 -3.68
N PRO A 238 3.06 4.45 -3.54
CA PRO A 238 3.60 3.16 -3.97
C PRO A 238 2.85 1.99 -3.33
N ARG A 239 2.38 2.17 -2.09
CA ARG A 239 1.65 1.16 -1.33
C ARG A 239 0.19 1.03 -1.78
N VAL A 240 -0.46 2.11 -2.17
CA VAL A 240 -1.80 2.04 -2.80
C VAL A 240 -1.75 1.21 -4.08
N TYR A 241 -0.69 1.41 -4.87
CA TYR A 241 -0.47 0.68 -6.11
C TYR A 241 -0.16 -0.80 -5.86
N LEU A 242 0.77 -1.07 -4.94
CA LEU A 242 1.15 -2.42 -4.55
C LEU A 242 -0.02 -3.20 -3.93
N ASN A 243 -0.85 -2.55 -3.11
CA ASN A 243 -2.10 -3.12 -2.60
C ASN A 243 -3.11 -3.44 -3.72
N SER A 244 -3.21 -2.57 -4.73
CA SER A 244 -4.08 -2.85 -5.90
C SER A 244 -3.57 -4.06 -6.69
N LEU A 245 -2.26 -4.19 -6.84
CA LEU A 245 -1.59 -5.31 -7.51
C LEU A 245 -1.77 -6.64 -6.75
N LEU A 246 -1.63 -6.62 -5.42
CA LEU A 246 -1.80 -7.79 -4.57
C LEU A 246 -3.26 -8.22 -4.46
N ALA A 247 -4.20 -7.28 -4.28
CA ALA A 247 -5.63 -7.54 -4.30
C ALA A 247 -6.05 -8.23 -5.61
N MET A 248 -5.51 -7.74 -6.72
CA MET A 248 -5.68 -8.32 -8.04
C MET A 248 -5.14 -9.75 -8.15
N LEU A 249 -3.96 -10.05 -7.60
CA LEU A 249 -3.44 -11.41 -7.52
C LEU A 249 -4.32 -12.32 -6.65
N ASN A 250 -4.83 -11.79 -5.54
CA ASN A 250 -5.62 -12.54 -4.57
C ASN A 250 -7.04 -12.91 -5.05
N MET A 251 -7.63 -12.14 -5.95
CA MET A 251 -8.97 -12.41 -6.49
C MET A 251 -9.02 -13.51 -7.56
N ARG A 252 -7.87 -14.04 -8.01
CA ARG A 252 -7.81 -14.98 -9.15
C ARG A 252 -8.69 -16.22 -8.98
N ASN A 253 -8.93 -16.67 -7.73
CA ASN A 253 -9.65 -17.91 -7.44
C ASN A 253 -10.90 -17.83 -6.54
N SER A 254 -11.32 -16.68 -5.98
CA SER A 254 -12.60 -16.60 -5.25
C SER A 254 -13.83 -16.97 -6.11
N ARG A 255 -13.62 -17.17 -7.41
CA ARG A 255 -14.63 -17.65 -8.33
C ARG A 255 -14.60 -19.16 -8.58
N GLN A 256 -13.50 -19.85 -8.28
CA GLN A 256 -13.39 -21.29 -8.56
C GLN A 256 -14.20 -22.11 -7.55
N GLU A 257 -14.24 -21.70 -6.27
CA GLU A 257 -15.17 -22.26 -5.27
C GLU A 257 -16.65 -21.98 -5.63
N ASN A 258 -16.97 -20.77 -6.11
CA ASN A 258 -18.32 -20.42 -6.53
C ASN A 258 -18.77 -21.17 -7.80
N ILE A 259 -17.83 -21.56 -8.68
CA ILE A 259 -18.13 -22.35 -9.87
C ILE A 259 -18.35 -23.82 -9.51
N VAL A 260 -17.61 -24.41 -8.56
CA VAL A 260 -17.85 -25.79 -8.10
C VAL A 260 -19.25 -25.94 -7.48
N ILE A 261 -19.72 -24.91 -6.75
CA ILE A 261 -21.10 -24.89 -6.22
C ILE A 261 -22.14 -24.73 -7.34
N SER A 262 -21.79 -24.05 -8.43
CA SER A 262 -22.69 -23.81 -9.57
C SER A 262 -22.70 -24.92 -10.63
N SER A 263 -21.62 -25.73 -10.71
CA SER A 263 -21.50 -26.84 -11.67
C SER A 263 -21.98 -28.18 -11.13
N SER A 264 -22.30 -28.28 -9.84
CA SER A 264 -23.03 -29.41 -9.25
C SER A 264 -24.56 -29.31 -9.45
N GLY A 265 -24.98 -28.73 -10.58
CA GLY A 265 -26.39 -28.60 -10.99
C GLY A 265 -26.87 -29.63 -12.01
N GLY A 266 -26.07 -30.68 -12.28
CA GLY A 266 -26.43 -31.75 -13.22
C GLY A 266 -26.57 -33.10 -12.53
N GLY A 267 -27.81 -33.55 -12.33
CA GLY A 267 -28.15 -34.97 -12.16
C GLY A 267 -27.82 -35.61 -10.81
N GLY A 268 -28.54 -35.23 -9.75
CA GLY A 268 -28.53 -35.97 -8.49
C GLY A 268 -29.25 -35.21 -7.39
N SER A 269 -30.46 -35.64 -7.05
CA SER A 269 -31.27 -35.05 -5.98
C SER A 269 -30.58 -35.22 -4.62
N LEU A 270 -29.81 -34.21 -4.21
CA LEU A 270 -29.35 -34.05 -2.84
C LEU A 270 -30.52 -33.51 -1.97
N PRO A 271 -30.76 -34.05 -0.77
CA PRO A 271 -31.85 -33.60 0.09
C PRO A 271 -31.69 -32.11 0.44
N SER A 272 -32.79 -31.36 0.34
CA SER A 272 -32.90 -29.93 0.61
C SER A 272 -32.39 -29.49 1.99
N THR A 273 -32.26 -30.42 2.95
CA THR A 273 -31.69 -30.19 4.29
C THR A 273 -30.16 -30.04 4.27
N ALA A 274 -29.45 -30.71 3.35
CA ALA A 274 -27.99 -30.58 3.22
C ALA A 274 -27.59 -29.23 2.61
N LEU A 275 -28.34 -28.75 1.61
CA LEU A 275 -28.16 -27.42 1.00
C LEU A 275 -28.44 -26.27 1.98
N ALA A 276 -29.43 -26.43 2.87
CA ALA A 276 -29.69 -25.47 3.94
C ALA A 276 -28.53 -25.43 4.95
N SER A 277 -28.00 -26.59 5.35
CA SER A 277 -26.87 -26.67 6.28
C SER A 277 -25.56 -26.08 5.72
N MET A 278 -25.30 -26.24 4.41
CA MET A 278 -24.11 -25.67 3.75
C MET A 278 -24.25 -24.17 3.48
N ARG A 279 -25.43 -23.67 3.10
CA ARG A 279 -25.69 -22.22 3.02
C ARG A 279 -25.59 -21.56 4.39
N PHE A 280 -26.02 -22.25 5.45
CA PHE A 280 -25.86 -21.79 6.82
C PHE A 280 -24.38 -21.78 7.24
N LYS A 281 -23.58 -22.77 6.85
CA LYS A 281 -22.15 -22.82 7.13
C LYS A 281 -21.34 -21.75 6.37
N ALA A 282 -21.64 -21.51 5.09
CA ALA A 282 -20.99 -20.45 4.31
C ALA A 282 -21.40 -19.04 4.76
N ARG A 283 -22.68 -18.84 5.13
CA ARG A 283 -23.16 -17.59 5.73
C ARG A 283 -22.60 -17.40 7.14
N SER A 284 -22.37 -18.48 7.89
CA SER A 284 -21.67 -18.47 9.18
C SER A 284 -20.21 -18.06 9.00
N THR A 285 -19.45 -18.63 8.06
CA THR A 285 -18.03 -18.26 7.85
C THR A 285 -17.89 -16.78 7.45
N VAL A 286 -18.76 -16.27 6.57
CA VAL A 286 -18.77 -14.84 6.19
C VAL A 286 -19.24 -13.93 7.33
N ALA A 287 -20.20 -14.36 8.15
CA ALA A 287 -20.61 -13.61 9.34
C ALA A 287 -19.54 -13.65 10.45
N THR A 288 -18.74 -14.73 10.54
CA THR A 288 -17.64 -14.83 11.50
C THR A 288 -16.49 -13.90 11.09
N ASP A 289 -16.16 -13.78 9.81
CA ASP A 289 -15.15 -12.83 9.33
C ASP A 289 -15.58 -11.35 9.47
N ILE A 290 -16.88 -11.05 9.42
CA ILE A 290 -17.40 -9.69 9.65
C ILE A 290 -17.52 -9.38 11.16
N GLN A 291 -17.90 -10.35 12.01
CA GLN A 291 -17.96 -10.14 13.47
C GLN A 291 -16.59 -10.14 14.15
N THR A 292 -15.58 -10.83 13.61
CA THR A 292 -14.22 -10.79 14.18
C THR A 292 -13.52 -9.44 13.92
N GLN A 293 -14.07 -8.58 13.04
CA GLN A 293 -13.54 -7.24 12.80
C GLN A 293 -14.26 -6.13 13.60
N GLU A 294 -15.36 -6.44 14.31
CA GLU A 294 -16.14 -5.43 15.07
C GLU A 294 -16.18 -5.67 16.60
N GLN A 295 -15.49 -6.69 17.13
CA GLN A 295 -15.55 -7.01 18.57
C GLN A 295 -14.19 -7.27 19.23
N ASP A 296 -13.19 -6.42 18.96
CA ASP A 296 -11.99 -6.31 19.82
C ASP A 296 -11.58 -4.86 20.14
N ILE A 297 -12.59 -4.00 20.34
CA ILE A 297 -12.46 -2.82 21.21
C ILE A 297 -13.49 -2.98 22.33
N SER A 298 -13.23 -3.93 23.22
CA SER A 298 -13.86 -3.94 24.55
C SER A 298 -12.82 -4.35 25.57
N VAL A 299 -12.26 -3.34 26.25
CA VAL A 299 -11.42 -3.50 27.44
C VAL A 299 -12.16 -4.42 28.43
N PRO A 300 -11.58 -5.54 28.88
CA PRO A 300 -12.21 -6.37 29.91
C PRO A 300 -12.17 -5.62 31.24
N MET A 301 -13.30 -5.05 31.64
CA MET A 301 -13.51 -4.48 32.97
C MET A 301 -13.78 -5.60 33.99
N ALA A 302 -12.87 -6.57 34.08
CA ALA A 302 -12.98 -7.74 34.96
C ALA A 302 -11.79 -7.96 35.91
N ASP A 303 -10.67 -7.23 35.74
CA ASP A 303 -9.51 -7.34 36.64
C ASP A 303 -9.45 -6.29 37.77
N LEU A 304 -10.50 -5.48 37.95
CA LEU A 304 -10.59 -4.54 39.08
C LEU A 304 -11.24 -5.12 40.35
N ARG A 305 -11.58 -6.42 40.36
CA ARG A 305 -12.18 -7.08 41.54
C ARG A 305 -11.27 -8.06 42.28
N SER A 306 -10.12 -8.45 41.72
CA SER A 306 -9.15 -9.34 42.40
C SER A 306 -8.03 -8.59 43.13
N SER A 307 -7.79 -7.30 42.82
CA SER A 307 -6.80 -6.46 43.53
C SER A 307 -7.35 -5.73 44.76
N ARG A 308 -8.58 -6.06 45.22
CA ARG A 308 -9.23 -5.40 46.38
C ARG A 308 -9.25 -6.23 47.67
N SER A 309 -8.59 -7.39 47.71
CA SER A 309 -8.58 -8.26 48.92
C SER A 309 -7.25 -8.28 49.70
N SER A 310 -6.30 -7.39 49.39
CA SER A 310 -5.04 -7.30 50.13
C SER A 310 -4.76 -5.85 50.54
N VAL A 311 -5.64 -5.27 51.35
CA VAL A 311 -5.30 -4.09 52.15
C VAL A 311 -5.71 -4.39 53.59
N GLU A 312 -4.68 -4.67 54.38
CA GLU A 312 -4.69 -4.74 55.83
C GLU A 312 -5.31 -3.46 56.42
N PRO A 313 -6.20 -3.55 57.44
CA PRO A 313 -6.83 -2.37 57.98
C PRO A 313 -5.85 -1.61 58.89
N THR A 314 -5.24 -0.56 58.36
CA THR A 314 -4.60 0.47 59.20
C THR A 314 -5.67 1.36 59.82
N HIS A 315 -5.74 1.22 61.14
CA HIS A 315 -6.40 2.06 62.14
C HIS A 315 -6.46 3.56 61.76
N VAL A 316 -7.68 4.11 61.67
CA VAL A 316 -7.92 5.57 61.62
C VAL A 316 -8.63 5.98 62.91
N PRO A 317 -8.16 7.00 63.65
CA PRO A 317 -8.73 7.41 64.92
C PRO A 317 -10.04 8.19 64.76
N ASP A 318 -10.92 7.99 65.75
CA ASP A 318 -12.22 8.64 65.93
C ASP A 318 -12.14 10.18 65.95
N ILE A 319 -12.89 10.84 65.06
CA ILE A 319 -13.29 12.24 65.23
C ILE A 319 -14.75 12.26 65.66
N LYS A 320 -14.92 12.43 66.97
CA LYS A 320 -16.19 12.53 67.68
C LYS A 320 -16.79 13.92 67.46
N ALA A 321 -17.86 14.01 66.68
CA ALA A 321 -18.75 15.16 66.72
C ALA A 321 -19.58 15.10 68.01
N ARG A 322 -19.31 16.01 68.95
CA ARG A 322 -20.24 16.38 70.03
C ARG A 322 -20.66 17.81 69.80
N GLY A 323 -21.95 18.01 69.59
CA GLY A 323 -22.57 19.32 69.63
C GLY A 323 -22.74 19.86 71.04
N LEU A 324 -23.04 21.16 71.07
CA LEU A 324 -23.73 21.94 72.11
C LEU A 324 -23.00 22.07 73.46
N ASP A 325 -22.57 23.28 73.78
CA ASP A 325 -23.21 24.09 74.84
C ASP A 325 -22.59 25.50 74.94
N SER A 326 -23.47 26.50 74.96
CA SER A 326 -23.26 27.85 75.55
C SER A 326 -23.13 27.69 77.09
N PRO A 327 -22.70 28.68 77.93
CA PRO A 327 -23.03 30.11 77.86
C PRO A 327 -21.96 31.09 78.39
N CYS A 328 -22.38 32.36 78.49
CA CYS A 328 -21.81 33.53 79.17
C CYS A 328 -20.83 34.40 78.38
#